data_AF-A0A170SWV5-F1
#
_entry.id   AF-A0A170SWV5-F1
#
_cell.length_a   1.000
_cell.length_b   1.000
_cell.length_c   1.000
_cell.angle_alpha   90.00
_cell.angle_beta   90.00
_cell.angle_gamma   90.00
#
_symmetry.space_group_name_H-M   'P 1'
#
loop_
_entity.id
_entity.type
_entity.pdbx_description
1 polymer ?
#
loop_
_entity_poly.entity_id
_entity_poly.type
_entity_poly.pdbx_seq_one_letter_code
_entity_poly.pdbx_strand_id
1 'polypeptide(L)'
;MFENDIFKFFTLLLLEIILGIDNVIFISLAVIKVPDSLRNKVRYIGLALALIMRLIALQTASILLSLNKPVIFLAQLHLSPNNLFMIFGGVFLIYHSICEILDDISKKAHDKNLHNLRSNPYLIILQIILIDLVFSIDSILTAIGITYNIFIIQLVFIISIILTILFS
;
A
#
# COMPACT_ATOMS: atom_id res chain seq x y z
N MET A 1 -6.61 -3.39 31.66
CA MET A 1 -5.60 -3.76 30.65
C MET A 1 -6.28 -4.34 29.40
N PHE A 2 -7.17 -5.33 29.52
CA PHE A 2 -7.90 -5.91 28.38
C PHE A 2 -8.94 -4.99 27.69
N GLU A 3 -9.65 -4.12 28.41
CA GLU A 3 -10.65 -3.21 27.79
C GLU A 3 -10.02 -2.26 26.76
N ASN A 4 -8.81 -1.76 27.02
CA ASN A 4 -8.09 -0.88 26.10
C ASN A 4 -7.63 -1.62 24.83
N ASP A 5 -7.32 -2.91 24.94
CA ASP A 5 -6.86 -3.73 23.82
C ASP A 5 -8.02 -4.09 22.89
N ILE A 6 -9.21 -4.37 23.45
CA ILE A 6 -10.43 -4.60 22.66
C ILE A 6 -10.82 -3.34 21.89
N PHE A 7 -10.79 -2.17 22.55
CA PHE A 7 -11.09 -0.91 21.88
C PHE A 7 -10.10 -0.63 20.74
N LYS A 8 -8.79 -0.75 21.00
CA LYS A 8 -7.74 -0.60 19.98
C LYS A 8 -7.91 -1.57 18.82
N PHE A 9 -8.27 -2.82 19.11
CA PHE A 9 -8.55 -3.82 18.08
C PHE A 9 -9.69 -3.36 17.16
N PHE A 10 -10.83 -2.95 17.71
CA PHE A 10 -11.96 -2.49 16.91
C PHE A 10 -11.67 -1.20 16.15
N THR A 11 -11.01 -0.23 16.79
CA THR A 11 -10.59 1.01 16.12
C THR A 11 -9.66 0.72 14.96
N LEU A 12 -8.64 -0.11 15.19
CA LEU A 12 -7.69 -0.49 14.15
C LEU A 12 -8.37 -1.27 13.03
N LEU A 13 -9.25 -2.22 13.35
CA LEU A 13 -10.01 -3.00 12.38
C LEU A 13 -10.88 -2.11 11.49
N LEU A 14 -11.57 -1.14 12.08
CA LEU A 14 -12.41 -0.20 11.35
C LEU A 14 -11.58 0.64 10.39
N LEU A 15 -10.44 1.20 10.85
CA LEU A 15 -9.52 1.93 10.00
C LEU A 15 -8.98 1.06 8.87
N GLU A 16 -8.59 -0.17 9.16
CA GLU A 16 -8.02 -1.06 8.14
C GLU A 16 -9.02 -1.54 7.11
N ILE A 17 -10.31 -1.54 7.43
CA ILE A 17 -11.38 -1.75 6.46
C ILE A 17 -11.52 -0.52 5.56
N ILE A 18 -11.52 0.70 6.12
CA ILE A 18 -11.60 1.94 5.34
C ILE A 18 -10.40 2.05 4.39
N LEU A 19 -9.18 1.92 4.91
CA LEU A 19 -7.94 1.90 4.12
C LEU A 19 -7.92 0.74 3.10
N GLY A 20 -8.51 -0.41 3.45
CA GLY A 20 -8.63 -1.54 2.54
C GLY A 20 -9.54 -1.27 1.32
N ILE A 21 -10.58 -0.46 1.49
CA ILE A 21 -11.46 -0.05 0.38
C ILE A 21 -10.71 0.81 -0.62
N ASP A 22 -9.90 1.76 -0.15
CA ASP A 22 -9.08 2.61 -1.02
C ASP A 22 -8.16 1.76 -1.91
N ASN A 23 -7.50 0.76 -1.34
CA ASN A 23 -6.62 -0.15 -2.09
C ASN A 23 -7.35 -0.89 -3.23
N VAL A 24 -8.56 -1.39 -2.99
CA VAL A 24 -9.36 -2.06 -4.03
C VAL A 24 -9.79 -1.07 -5.12
N ILE A 25 -10.14 0.17 -4.76
CA ILE A 25 -10.50 1.22 -5.71
C ILE A 25 -9.30 1.53 -6.61
N PHE A 26 -8.09 1.74 -6.06
CA PHE A 26 -6.90 2.02 -6.86
C PHE A 26 -6.53 0.87 -7.80
N ILE A 27 -6.61 -0.39 -7.34
CA ILE A 27 -6.39 -1.57 -8.19
C ILE A 27 -7.43 -1.60 -9.32
N SER A 28 -8.70 -1.34 -9.01
CA SER A 28 -9.78 -1.33 -10.00
C SER A 28 -9.57 -0.22 -11.05
N LEU A 29 -9.12 0.97 -10.64
CA LEU A 29 -8.77 2.07 -11.53
C LEU A 29 -7.56 1.76 -12.42
N ALA A 30 -6.54 1.09 -11.89
CA ALA A 30 -5.37 0.68 -12.67
C ALA A 30 -5.73 -0.35 -13.74
N VAL A 31 -6.57 -1.33 -13.39
CA VAL A 31 -7.01 -2.41 -14.29
C VAL A 31 -7.91 -1.90 -15.42
N ILE A 32 -8.61 -0.77 -15.25
CA ILE A 32 -9.44 -0.18 -16.33
C ILE A 32 -8.63 0.19 -17.57
N LYS A 33 -7.33 0.43 -17.42
CA LYS A 33 -6.40 0.76 -18.51
C LYS A 33 -5.97 -0.48 -19.33
N VAL A 34 -6.34 -1.70 -18.93
CA VAL A 34 -6.00 -2.96 -19.61
C VAL A 34 -7.05 -3.30 -20.69
N PRO A 35 -6.66 -3.81 -21.87
CA PRO A 35 -7.59 -4.35 -22.86
C PRO A 35 -8.54 -5.40 -22.27
N ASP A 36 -9.82 -5.39 -22.69
CA ASP A 36 -10.88 -6.23 -22.11
C ASP A 36 -10.58 -7.73 -22.11
N SER A 37 -9.83 -8.20 -23.11
CA SER A 37 -9.40 -9.60 -23.23
C SER A 37 -8.40 -10.04 -22.15
N LEU A 38 -7.64 -9.11 -21.56
CA LEU A 38 -6.62 -9.37 -20.54
C LEU A 38 -6.99 -8.83 -19.15
N ARG A 39 -8.01 -7.97 -19.07
CA ARG A 39 -8.43 -7.27 -17.85
C ARG A 39 -8.61 -8.19 -16.65
N ASN A 40 -9.32 -9.31 -16.82
CA ASN A 40 -9.57 -10.26 -15.73
C ASN A 40 -8.28 -10.96 -15.26
N LYS A 41 -7.41 -11.39 -16.20
CA LYS A 41 -6.12 -12.01 -15.84
C LYS A 41 -5.22 -11.03 -15.10
N VAL A 42 -5.11 -9.80 -15.59
CA VAL A 42 -4.30 -8.76 -14.95
C VAL A 42 -4.85 -8.39 -13.57
N ARG A 43 -6.18 -8.35 -13.42
CA ARG A 43 -6.83 -8.13 -12.11
C ARG A 43 -6.47 -9.21 -11.10
N TYR A 44 -6.62 -10.49 -11.45
CA TYR A 44 -6.32 -11.58 -10.53
C TYR A 44 -4.83 -11.66 -10.18
N ILE A 45 -3.94 -11.49 -11.18
CA ILE A 45 -2.49 -11.50 -10.95
C ILE A 45 -2.08 -10.29 -10.11
N GLY A 46 -2.59 -9.10 -10.42
CA GLY A 46 -2.34 -7.88 -9.66
C GLY A 46 -2.82 -7.98 -8.22
N LEU A 47 -4.04 -8.49 -7.99
CA LEU A 47 -4.57 -8.73 -6.64
C LEU A 47 -3.73 -9.76 -5.88
N ALA A 48 -3.38 -10.88 -6.50
CA ALA A 48 -2.55 -11.90 -5.86
C ALA A 48 -1.16 -11.36 -5.49
N LEU A 49 -0.51 -10.60 -6.39
CA LEU A 49 0.78 -9.98 -6.09
C LEU A 49 0.67 -8.92 -5.01
N ALA A 50 -0.35 -8.05 -5.05
CA ALA A 50 -0.60 -7.04 -4.02
C ALA A 50 -0.77 -7.69 -2.63
N LEU A 51 -1.54 -8.77 -2.54
CA LEU A 51 -1.69 -9.53 -1.29
C LEU A 51 -0.37 -10.10 -0.78
N ILE A 52 0.46 -10.67 -1.67
CA ILE A 52 1.79 -11.18 -1.30
C ILE A 52 2.67 -10.03 -0.79
N MET A 53 2.70 -8.90 -1.49
CA MET A 53 3.47 -7.72 -1.11
C MET A 53 3.02 -7.16 0.24
N ARG A 54 1.72 -7.13 0.50
CA ARG A 54 1.16 -6.71 1.79
C ARG A 54 1.58 -7.64 2.94
N LEU A 55 1.61 -8.95 2.72
CA LEU A 55 2.12 -9.91 3.72
C LEU A 55 3.62 -9.71 3.98
N ILE A 56 4.41 -9.48 2.93
CA ILE A 56 5.84 -9.17 3.06
C ILE A 56 6.02 -7.87 3.86
N ALA A 57 5.30 -6.80 3.52
CA ALA A 57 5.37 -5.52 4.21
C ALA A 57 4.98 -5.65 5.70
N LEU A 58 3.92 -6.40 6.00
CA LEU A 58 3.51 -6.70 7.38
C LEU A 58 4.59 -7.46 8.15
N GLN A 59 5.24 -8.44 7.51
CA GLN A 59 6.33 -9.19 8.13
C GLN A 59 7.56 -8.33 8.35
N THR A 60 7.94 -7.50 7.38
CA THR A 60 9.03 -6.52 7.49
C THR A 60 8.74 -5.54 8.62
N ALA A 61 7.51 -5.03 8.72
CA ALA A 61 7.10 -4.14 9.80
C ALA A 61 7.12 -4.82 11.18
N SER A 62 6.64 -6.06 11.27
CA SER A 62 6.70 -6.84 12.51
C SER A 62 8.14 -7.03 12.98
N ILE A 63 9.07 -7.31 12.06
CA ILE A 63 10.51 -7.39 12.36
C ILE A 63 11.03 -6.01 12.80
N LEU A 64 10.69 -4.94 12.08
CA LEU A 64 11.12 -3.58 12.41
C LEU A 64 10.65 -3.13 13.80
N LEU A 65 9.43 -3.49 14.17
CA LEU A 65 8.84 -3.21 15.49
C LEU A 65 9.44 -4.07 16.60
N SER A 66 9.79 -5.32 16.30
CA SER A 66 10.51 -6.20 17.23
C SER A 66 11.94 -5.68 17.48
N LEU A 67 12.53 -5.00 16.49
CA LEU A 67 13.82 -4.32 16.59
C LEU A 67 13.76 -2.99 17.37
N ASN A 68 12.77 -2.79 18.26
CA ASN A 68 12.59 -1.66 19.19
C ASN A 68 13.74 -1.42 20.21
N LYS A 69 14.99 -1.69 19.82
CA LYS A 69 16.20 -1.11 20.41
C LYS A 69 16.68 0.01 19.48
N PRO A 70 16.89 1.25 19.98
CA PRO A 70 17.31 2.37 19.14
C PRO A 70 18.63 2.02 18.44
N VAL A 71 18.62 1.95 17.11
CA VAL A 71 19.74 1.38 16.34
C VAL A 71 20.86 2.40 16.12
N ILE A 72 20.60 3.71 16.23
CA ILE A 72 21.59 4.74 15.87
C ILE A 72 21.53 5.94 16.82
N PHE A 73 22.53 6.06 17.70
CA PHE A 73 22.88 7.31 18.39
C PHE A 73 23.82 8.13 17.50
N LEU A 74 23.29 8.78 16.46
CA LEU A 74 24.02 9.86 15.78
C LEU A 74 23.31 11.18 16.06
N ALA A 75 23.89 11.95 16.99
CA ALA A 75 23.74 13.38 17.18
C ALA A 75 22.30 13.96 17.03
N GLN A 76 21.55 14.00 18.14
CA GLN A 76 20.39 14.87 18.40
C GLN A 76 19.17 14.78 17.45
N LEU A 77 19.21 13.97 16.40
CA LEU A 77 18.05 13.65 15.55
C LEU A 77 17.60 12.22 15.84
N HIS A 78 16.47 12.08 16.53
CA HIS A 78 15.79 10.80 16.75
C HIS A 78 15.16 10.31 15.44
N LEU A 79 15.99 9.88 14.49
CA LEU A 79 15.51 9.25 13.25
C LEU A 79 15.20 7.79 13.55
N SER A 80 13.96 7.53 13.97
CA SER A 80 13.41 6.18 14.00
C SER A 80 13.33 5.64 12.57
N PRO A 81 13.57 4.34 12.33
CA PRO A 81 13.32 3.69 11.04
C PRO A 81 11.95 4.02 10.43
N ASN A 82 10.94 4.28 11.27
CA ASN A 82 9.60 4.69 10.86
C ASN A 82 9.59 6.06 10.15
N ASN A 83 10.39 7.02 10.63
CA ASN A 83 10.48 8.35 10.03
C ASN A 83 11.15 8.28 8.65
N LEU A 84 12.16 7.43 8.52
CA LEU A 84 12.85 7.22 7.25
C LEU A 84 11.89 6.59 6.23
N PHE A 85 11.15 5.57 6.64
CA PHE A 85 10.12 4.93 5.82
C PHE A 85 9.02 5.89 5.36
N MET A 86 8.54 6.76 6.27
CA MET A 86 7.53 7.78 5.98
C MET A 86 8.02 8.85 4.99
N ILE A 87 9.27 9.31 5.14
CA ILE A 87 9.89 10.26 4.19
C ILE A 87 10.04 9.62 2.81
N PHE A 88 10.52 8.38 2.73
CA PHE A 88 10.68 7.68 1.47
C PHE A 88 9.34 7.42 0.77
N GLY A 89 8.32 6.97 1.50
CA GLY A 89 6.97 6.77 0.97
C GLY A 89 6.35 8.08 0.43
N GLY A 90 6.44 9.16 1.21
CA GLY A 90 5.90 10.47 0.81
C GLY A 90 6.60 11.06 -0.42
N VAL A 91 7.94 11.03 -0.46
CA VAL A 91 8.71 11.52 -1.62
C VAL A 91 8.40 10.71 -2.87
N PHE A 92 8.28 9.38 -2.73
CA PHE A 92 7.94 8.49 -3.83
C PHE A 92 6.55 8.82 -4.43
N LEU A 93 5.54 9.08 -3.60
CA LEU A 93 4.20 9.48 -4.06
C LEU A 93 4.19 10.80 -4.81
N ILE A 94 4.89 11.80 -4.27
CA ILE A 94 4.95 13.12 -4.90
C ILE A 94 5.61 13.00 -6.28
N TYR A 95 6.74 12.29 -6.37
CA TYR A 95 7.41 12.02 -7.63
C TYR A 95 6.50 11.31 -8.64
N HIS A 96 5.83 10.23 -8.24
CA HIS A 96 4.97 9.47 -9.13
C HIS A 96 3.75 10.29 -9.60
N SER A 97 3.14 11.07 -8.70
CA SER A 97 2.02 11.95 -9.03
C SER A 97 2.43 13.02 -10.05
N ILE A 98 3.62 13.59 -9.90
CA ILE A 98 4.18 14.54 -10.86
C ILE A 98 4.41 13.86 -12.22
N CYS A 99 5.01 12.67 -12.23
CA CYS A 99 5.20 11.91 -13.47
C CYS A 99 3.89 11.59 -14.17
N GLU A 100 2.85 11.15 -13.46
CA GLU A 100 1.54 10.81 -14.04
C GLU A 100 0.84 12.05 -14.62
N ILE A 101 0.91 13.19 -13.92
CA ILE A 101 0.38 14.47 -14.42
C ILE A 101 1.14 14.94 -15.67
N LEU A 102 2.48 14.86 -15.68
CA LEU A 102 3.29 15.22 -16.84
C LEU A 102 2.97 14.33 -18.06
N ASP A 103 2.77 13.03 -17.80
CA ASP A 103 2.37 12.05 -18.82
C ASP A 103 0.99 12.34 -19.40
N ASP A 104 0.02 12.72 -18.57
CA ASP A 104 -1.33 13.09 -19.00
C ASP A 104 -1.35 14.40 -19.80
N ILE A 105 -0.52 15.37 -19.41
CA ILE A 105 -0.35 16.63 -20.15
C ILE A 105 0.32 16.37 -21.51
N SER A 106 1.37 15.55 -21.54
CA SER A 106 2.07 15.16 -22.77
C SER A 106 1.15 14.42 -23.75
N LYS A 107 0.27 13.55 -23.23
CA LYS A 107 -0.74 12.84 -24.04
C LYS A 107 -1.85 13.76 -24.58
N LYS A 108 -2.09 14.91 -23.96
CA LYS A 108 -3.05 15.92 -24.46
C LYS A 108 -2.48 16.82 -25.56
N ALA A 109 -1.15 16.87 -25.72
CA ALA A 109 -0.46 17.72 -26.69
C ALA A 109 -0.11 17.02 -28.02
N HIS A 110 -0.08 15.68 -28.05
CA HIS A 110 0.22 14.90 -29.25
C HIS A 110 -0.94 13.97 -29.66
N ASP A 111 -1.85 14.53 -30.46
CA ASP A 111 -2.71 13.74 -31.33
C ASP A 111 -1.90 13.38 -32.59
N LYS A 112 -1.14 12.28 -32.51
CA LYS A 112 -0.67 11.42 -33.63
C LYS A 112 0.32 10.36 -33.11
N ASN A 113 -0.07 9.08 -33.23
CA ASN A 113 0.80 7.90 -33.26
C ASN A 113 1.58 7.50 -31.99
N LEU A 114 0.93 7.40 -30.83
CA LEU A 114 1.45 6.60 -29.69
C LEU A 114 0.42 5.59 -29.20
N HIS A 115 -0.14 4.81 -30.13
CA HIS A 115 -0.92 3.63 -29.79
C HIS A 115 0.04 2.45 -29.51
N ASN A 116 0.65 2.38 -28.31
CA ASN A 116 0.99 1.07 -27.73
C ASN A 116 1.52 1.05 -26.28
N LEU A 117 1.99 2.17 -25.71
CA LEU A 117 2.69 2.10 -24.42
C LEU A 117 1.76 2.01 -23.19
N ARG A 118 0.45 2.27 -23.37
CA ARG A 118 -0.56 2.19 -22.30
C ARG A 118 -1.25 0.82 -22.17
N SER A 119 -1.00 -0.11 -23.08
CA SER A 119 -1.59 -1.46 -23.08
C SER A 119 -0.65 -2.55 -22.59
N ASN A 120 0.54 -2.21 -22.08
CA ASN A 120 1.46 -3.23 -21.59
C ASN A 120 0.98 -3.74 -20.22
N PRO A 121 0.43 -4.97 -20.11
CA PRO A 121 -0.08 -5.50 -18.84
C PRO A 121 1.00 -5.53 -17.76
N TYR A 122 2.28 -5.68 -18.12
CA TYR A 122 3.39 -5.68 -17.17
C TYR A 122 3.59 -4.33 -16.48
N LEU A 123 3.43 -3.21 -17.18
CA LEU A 123 3.55 -1.88 -16.59
C LEU A 123 2.39 -1.58 -15.62
N ILE A 124 1.20 -2.07 -15.94
CA ILE A 124 0.01 -1.91 -15.08
C ILE A 124 0.16 -2.76 -13.82
N ILE A 125 0.66 -4.00 -13.95
CA ILE A 125 0.98 -4.84 -12.79
C ILE A 125 2.04 -4.18 -11.90
N LEU A 126 3.11 -3.62 -12.50
CA LEU A 126 4.13 -2.88 -11.75
C LEU A 126 3.54 -1.67 -11.03
N GLN A 127 2.66 -0.91 -11.68
CA GLN A 127 1.95 0.21 -11.06
C GLN A 127 1.10 -0.25 -9.87
N ILE A 128 0.36 -1.35 -9.99
CA ILE A 128 -0.42 -1.94 -8.90
C ILE A 128 0.49 -2.26 -7.70
N ILE A 129 1.63 -2.92 -7.95
CA ILE A 129 2.60 -3.27 -6.89
C ILE A 129 3.14 -2.02 -6.19
N LEU A 130 3.52 -0.99 -6.95
CA LEU A 130 4.09 0.23 -6.39
C LEU A 130 3.07 1.00 -5.56
N ILE A 131 1.83 1.11 -6.04
CA ILE A 131 0.74 1.77 -5.31
C ILE A 131 0.40 0.99 -4.04
N ASP A 132 0.24 -0.34 -4.13
CA ASP A 132 -0.03 -1.20 -2.97
C ASP A 132 1.09 -1.12 -1.93
N LEU A 133 2.35 -1.11 -2.38
CA LEU A 133 3.50 -0.96 -1.50
C LEU A 133 3.38 0.32 -0.69
N VAL A 134 3.07 1.45 -1.33
CA VAL A 134 2.92 2.72 -0.61
C VAL A 134 1.74 2.71 0.36
N PHE A 135 0.58 2.19 -0.04
CA PHE A 135 -0.57 2.12 0.88
C PHE A 135 -0.31 1.17 2.06
N SER A 136 0.44 0.09 1.84
CA SER A 136 0.83 -0.81 2.91
C SER A 136 1.64 -0.07 3.99
N ILE A 137 2.47 0.91 3.60
CA ILE A 137 3.25 1.75 4.53
C ILE A 137 2.34 2.53 5.47
N ASP A 138 1.33 3.19 4.92
CA ASP A 138 0.43 4.06 5.68
C ASP A 138 -0.45 3.26 6.66
N SER A 139 -0.97 2.12 6.21
CA SER A 139 -1.71 1.19 7.08
C SER A 139 -0.86 0.69 8.27
N ILE A 140 0.39 0.30 8.01
CA ILE A 140 1.33 -0.12 9.06
C ILE A 140 1.60 1.03 10.05
N LEU A 141 1.84 2.24 9.55
CA LEU A 141 2.11 3.40 10.41
C LEU A 141 0.90 3.75 11.29
N THR A 142 -0.29 3.72 10.71
CA THR A 142 -1.56 3.93 11.44
C THR A 142 -1.73 2.89 12.55
N ALA A 143 -1.42 1.61 12.25
CA ALA A 143 -1.48 0.53 13.23
C ALA A 143 -0.53 0.74 14.41
N ILE A 144 0.72 1.14 14.12
CA ILE A 144 1.72 1.47 15.14
C ILE A 144 1.29 2.68 15.97
N GLY A 145 0.64 3.67 15.35
CA GLY A 145 0.09 4.83 16.05
C GLY A 145 -0.99 4.50 17.07
N ILE A 146 -1.73 3.40 16.87
CA ILE A 146 -2.85 2.98 17.73
C ILE A 146 -2.42 2.00 18.82
N THR A 147 -1.54 1.04 18.49
CA THR A 147 -1.12 0.01 19.44
C THR A 147 0.28 -0.50 19.15
N TYR A 148 1.03 -0.81 20.22
CA TYR A 148 2.31 -1.51 20.13
C TYR A 148 2.16 -3.03 20.25
N ASN A 149 0.93 -3.54 20.42
CA ASN A 149 0.68 -4.98 20.52
C ASN A 149 0.68 -5.62 19.14
N ILE A 150 1.80 -6.27 18.79
CA ILE A 150 2.02 -6.93 17.49
C ILE A 150 0.93 -7.97 17.19
N PHE A 151 0.42 -8.68 18.20
CA PHE A 151 -0.64 -9.67 18.01
C PHE A 151 -1.95 -9.02 17.53
N ILE A 152 -2.31 -7.85 18.08
CA ILE A 152 -3.50 -7.11 17.66
C ILE A 152 -3.35 -6.65 16.21
N ILE A 153 -2.18 -6.09 15.85
CA ILE A 153 -1.91 -5.61 14.49
C ILE A 153 -2.01 -6.78 13.49
N GLN A 154 -1.33 -7.90 13.75
CA GLN A 154 -1.36 -9.05 12.85
C GLN A 154 -2.77 -9.62 12.68
N LEU A 155 -3.53 -9.74 13.78
CA LEU A 155 -4.87 -10.30 13.75
C LEU A 155 -5.83 -9.39 12.97
N VAL A 156 -5.75 -8.07 13.17
CA VAL A 156 -6.54 -7.09 12.40
C VAL A 156 -6.20 -7.14 10.92
N PHE A 157 -4.91 -7.17 10.55
CA PHE A 157 -4.49 -7.22 9.15
C PHE A 157 -5.00 -8.48 8.45
N ILE A 158 -4.91 -9.65 9.10
CA ILE A 158 -5.42 -10.91 8.55
C ILE A 158 -6.93 -10.82 8.32
N ILE A 159 -7.70 -10.33 9.30
CA ILE A 159 -9.15 -10.20 9.16
C ILE A 159 -9.51 -9.20 8.05
N SER A 160 -8.83 -8.05 8.00
CA SER A 160 -9.04 -7.04 6.95
C SER A 160 -8.80 -7.63 5.57
N ILE A 161 -7.70 -8.37 5.36
CA ILE A 161 -7.39 -9.04 4.10
C ILE A 161 -8.49 -10.03 3.69
N ILE A 162 -8.96 -10.87 4.63
CA ILE A 162 -10.02 -11.84 4.36
C ILE A 162 -11.31 -11.12 3.93
N LEU A 163 -11.68 -10.05 4.64
CA LEU A 163 -12.86 -9.24 4.29
C LEU A 163 -12.70 -8.62 2.89
N THR A 164 -11.54 -8.00 2.60
CA THR A 164 -11.28 -7.39 1.30
C THR A 164 -11.40 -8.40 0.15
N ILE A 165 -10.90 -9.64 0.32
CA ILE A 165 -11.02 -10.70 -0.69
C ILE A 165 -12.48 -11.12 -0.87
N LEU A 166 -13.23 -11.23 0.22
CA LEU A 166 -14.64 -11.67 0.16
C LEU A 166 -15.55 -10.62 -0.49
N PHE A 167 -15.19 -9.34 -0.41
CA PHE A 167 -15.96 -8.22 -0.98
C PHE A 167 -15.45 -7.70 -2.34
N SER A 168 -14.31 -8.16 -2.85
CA SER A 168 -13.71 -7.73 -4.13
C SER A 168 -14.13 -8.60 -5.31
#